data_AF-A0A926YWS7-F1
#
_entry.id   AF-A0A926YWS7-F1
#
_cell.length_a   1.000
_cell.length_b   1.000
_cell.length_c   1.000
_cell.angle_alpha   90.00
_cell.angle_beta   90.00
_cell.angle_gamma   90.00
#
_symmetry.space_group_name_H-M   'P 1'
#
loop_
_entity.id
_entity.type
_entity.pdbx_description
1 polymer ?
#
loop_
_entity_poly.entity_id
_entity_poly.type
_entity_poly.pdbx_seq_one_letter_code
_entity_poly.pdbx_strand_id
1 'polypeptide(L)'
;MSHLHLLNWGMGVESTAILVRWLREPESRPFSDCRQLIVVCAQTGDEVQETKYLAEHYLFPLLRQHNVRLVQLAKRSASKRDGYVILSDTSQPDVLHIEGCTKLSDHWLLNGTSQRLSRPHICAQRWKGEVLEQWAIDTIYSPQLLLTCLGWQSLMIFKALCLDAGEFWLVCQGIPFSRAWRFYVRLHQWTVQQLDRFVFGPYLGYSAEETKRSSKSDGYGCLGREYRYPLQEWGWTRQDCLNYLQQGFGVIWVKSACKQCPFQERSVALARYQLQPQDGIDTLLIERNALAFNPRLHLFSFGTAYYLMVKNQNQAVLAGYRQALDRLEWAIYHVRRIYKRYSTANGKRRIDCDRWVQMVATGDRPTMHRALRQQAEQQQATVINEWGWRFYRHRKPKQPQCYPAIEEFYVAAPRFAQAKCRNWQRFEQEWNQLTGTSATGNHARLIVDRALSLLDQDST
;
A
#
# COMPACT_ATOMS: atom_id res chain seq x y z
N MET A 1 -1.92 37.88 6.70
CA MET A 1 -2.40 36.53 6.35
C MET A 1 -1.29 35.55 6.67
N SER A 2 -1.54 34.55 7.52
CA SER A 2 -0.50 33.59 7.97
C SER A 2 -0.29 32.51 6.92
N HIS A 3 0.95 32.34 6.46
CA HIS A 3 1.34 31.24 5.58
C HIS A 3 1.34 29.92 6.37
N LEU A 4 0.95 28.82 5.73
CA LEU A 4 1.03 27.48 6.30
C LEU A 4 2.22 26.71 5.72
N HIS A 5 2.80 25.82 6.50
CA HIS A 5 3.94 24.99 6.12
C HIS A 5 3.56 23.51 6.29
N LEU A 6 3.71 22.71 5.24
CA LEU A 6 3.31 21.30 5.25
C LEU A 6 4.53 20.37 5.29
N LEU A 7 4.77 19.72 6.42
CA LEU A 7 5.83 18.71 6.57
C LEU A 7 5.25 17.30 6.45
N ASN A 8 5.71 16.54 5.44
CA ASN A 8 5.42 15.12 5.34
C ASN A 8 6.35 14.34 6.29
N TRP A 9 5.81 13.97 7.44
CA TRP A 9 6.53 13.21 8.45
C TRP A 9 6.41 11.70 8.18
N GLY A 10 7.51 11.11 7.73
CA GLY A 10 7.62 9.67 7.45
C GLY A 10 7.85 8.81 8.70
N MET A 11 7.84 9.43 9.89
CA MET A 11 8.17 8.82 11.19
C MET A 11 9.61 8.29 11.29
N GLY A 12 10.43 8.54 10.26
CA GLY A 12 11.83 8.15 10.20
C GLY A 12 12.74 9.20 10.83
N VAL A 13 14.02 8.87 10.89
CA VAL A 13 15.10 9.69 11.46
C VAL A 13 15.14 11.07 10.80
N GLU A 14 15.18 11.12 9.48
CA GLU A 14 15.36 12.33 8.68
C GLU A 14 14.23 13.34 8.90
N SER A 15 12.98 12.93 8.68
CA SER A 15 11.83 13.82 8.86
C SER A 15 11.62 14.22 10.32
N THR A 16 12.04 13.37 11.27
CA THR A 16 11.97 13.71 12.70
C THR A 16 13.05 14.72 13.07
N ALA A 17 14.26 14.60 12.54
CA ALA A 17 15.34 15.55 12.77
C ALA A 17 14.96 16.95 12.28
N ILE A 18 14.35 17.08 11.09
CA ILE A 18 13.80 18.36 10.60
C ILE A 18 12.83 18.95 11.63
N LEU A 19 11.86 18.14 12.04
CA LEU A 19 10.81 18.57 12.95
C LEU A 19 11.37 19.02 14.30
N VAL A 20 12.24 18.21 14.92
CA VAL A 20 12.84 18.51 16.21
C VAL A 20 13.72 19.76 16.12
N ARG A 21 14.48 19.91 15.03
CA ARG A 21 15.29 21.12 14.81
C ARG A 21 14.44 22.37 14.73
N TRP A 22 13.37 22.37 13.91
CA TRP A 22 12.47 23.51 13.82
C TRP A 22 11.76 23.88 15.12
N LEU A 23 11.54 22.91 16.02
CA LEU A 23 10.93 23.16 17.32
C LEU A 23 11.92 23.72 18.34
N ARG A 24 13.18 23.26 18.31
CA ARG A 24 14.21 23.65 19.28
C ARG A 24 15.05 24.86 18.86
N GLU A 25 15.19 25.08 17.57
CA GLU A 25 16.04 26.11 16.94
C GLU A 25 15.16 27.02 16.05
N PRO A 26 14.49 28.04 16.62
CA PRO A 26 13.60 28.94 15.88
C PRO A 26 14.26 29.68 14.70
N GLU A 27 15.58 29.83 14.70
CA GLU A 27 16.37 30.39 13.61
C GLU A 27 16.49 29.46 12.40
N SER A 28 16.27 28.15 12.59
CA SER A 28 16.37 27.14 11.53
C SER A 28 15.07 26.95 10.73
N ARG A 29 13.94 27.50 11.22
CA ARG A 29 12.62 27.29 10.63
C ARG A 29 12.22 28.38 9.64
N PRO A 30 11.50 28.02 8.56
CA PRO A 30 11.02 28.99 7.57
C PRO A 30 9.72 29.72 7.98
N PHE A 31 9.32 29.64 9.25
CA PHE A 31 8.06 30.21 9.78
C PHE A 31 8.25 30.82 11.16
N SER A 32 7.40 31.79 11.53
CA SER A 32 7.54 32.55 12.77
C SER A 32 6.79 31.93 13.95
N ASP A 33 5.71 31.18 13.70
CA ASP A 33 4.91 30.49 14.73
C ASP A 33 4.75 29.00 14.37
N CYS A 34 4.97 28.09 15.33
CA CYS A 34 4.77 26.65 15.14
C CYS A 34 3.32 26.28 14.81
N ARG A 35 2.34 27.14 15.11
CA ARG A 35 0.93 26.96 14.66
C ARG A 35 0.77 27.06 13.14
N GLN A 36 1.76 27.62 12.45
CA GLN A 36 1.79 27.66 10.98
C GLN A 36 2.25 26.31 10.39
N LEU A 37 2.85 25.44 11.20
CA LEU A 37 3.30 24.13 10.77
C LEU A 37 2.18 23.09 10.90
N ILE A 38 1.91 22.41 9.79
CA ILE A 38 1.11 21.20 9.73
C ILE A 38 2.04 20.03 9.49
N VAL A 39 2.07 19.11 10.43
CA VAL A 39 2.77 17.83 10.30
C VAL A 39 1.76 16.80 9.84
N VAL A 40 2.01 16.12 8.74
CA VAL A 40 1.13 15.08 8.22
C VAL A 40 1.88 13.76 8.07
N CYS A 41 1.24 12.66 8.44
CA CYS A 41 1.75 11.32 8.23
C CYS A 41 0.67 10.38 7.71
N ALA A 42 1.08 9.33 7.00
CA ALA A 42 0.20 8.30 6.47
C ALA A 42 0.66 6.92 6.92
N GLN A 43 -0.26 6.18 7.54
CA GLN A 43 -0.02 4.88 8.16
C GLN A 43 -0.23 3.75 7.16
N THR A 44 0.67 2.77 7.21
CA THR A 44 0.56 1.51 6.46
C THR A 44 -0.30 0.48 7.18
N GLY A 45 -0.47 0.64 8.50
CA GLY A 45 -1.15 -0.33 9.35
C GLY A 45 -0.25 -1.45 9.85
N ASP A 46 1.05 -1.38 9.54
CA ASP A 46 2.06 -2.41 9.83
C ASP A 46 3.35 -1.82 10.39
N GLU A 47 3.34 -0.55 10.79
CA GLU A 47 4.47 0.11 11.42
C GLU A 47 4.94 -0.67 12.66
N VAL A 48 6.25 -0.71 12.88
CA VAL A 48 6.83 -1.37 14.06
C VAL A 48 6.55 -0.59 15.35
N GLN A 49 6.38 -1.30 16.46
CA GLN A 49 5.99 -0.73 17.75
C GLN A 49 7.01 0.29 18.28
N GLU A 50 8.29 0.13 17.97
CA GLU A 50 9.34 1.06 18.39
C GLU A 50 9.16 2.44 17.74
N THR A 51 8.57 2.52 16.54
CA THR A 51 8.25 3.81 15.91
C THR A 51 7.19 4.56 16.72
N LYS A 52 6.17 3.84 17.19
CA LYS A 52 5.13 4.39 18.07
C LYS A 52 5.71 4.83 19.39
N TYR A 53 6.52 3.99 20.02
CA TYR A 53 7.18 4.32 21.28
C TYR A 53 8.00 5.62 21.17
N LEU A 54 8.89 5.71 20.16
CA LEU A 54 9.72 6.90 19.97
C LEU A 54 8.90 8.17 19.71
N ALA A 55 7.86 8.07 18.89
CA ALA A 55 6.99 9.21 18.60
C ALA A 55 6.24 9.69 19.84
N GLU A 56 5.57 8.79 20.56
CA GLU A 56 4.71 9.13 21.70
C GLU A 56 5.51 9.63 22.91
N HIS A 57 6.68 9.05 23.17
CA HIS A 57 7.47 9.39 24.36
C HIS A 57 8.36 10.61 24.16
N TYR A 58 8.87 10.85 22.95
CA TYR A 58 9.87 11.90 22.72
C TYR A 58 9.40 13.02 21.81
N LEU A 59 8.66 12.72 20.73
CA LEU A 59 8.27 13.73 19.75
C LEU A 59 6.95 14.42 20.12
N PHE A 60 5.92 13.67 20.48
CA PHE A 60 4.59 14.19 20.75
C PHE A 60 4.55 15.21 21.90
N PRO A 61 5.29 15.04 23.01
CA PRO A 61 5.40 16.08 24.03
C PRO A 61 5.90 17.42 23.46
N LEU A 62 6.87 17.39 22.55
CA LEU A 62 7.35 18.61 21.88
C LEU A 62 6.27 19.22 20.97
N LEU A 63 5.53 18.40 20.21
CA LEU A 63 4.45 18.91 19.37
C LEU A 63 3.36 19.61 20.19
N ARG A 64 2.99 19.01 21.33
CA ARG A 64 2.01 19.60 22.27
C ARG A 64 2.51 20.91 22.85
N GLN A 65 3.76 20.95 23.32
CA GLN A 65 4.40 22.14 23.88
C GLN A 65 4.36 23.32 22.89
N HIS A 66 4.59 23.04 21.61
CA HIS A 66 4.60 24.06 20.55
C HIS A 66 3.26 24.22 19.81
N ASN A 67 2.20 23.53 20.23
CA ASN A 67 0.87 23.53 19.59
C ASN A 67 0.91 23.26 18.08
N VAL A 68 1.76 22.32 17.65
CA VAL A 68 1.88 21.91 16.25
C VAL A 68 0.73 20.98 15.89
N ARG A 69 0.02 21.28 14.80
CA ARG A 69 -1.05 20.41 14.29
C ARG A 69 -0.45 19.15 13.67
N LEU A 70 -0.81 17.98 14.20
CA LEU A 70 -0.49 16.68 13.64
C LEU A 70 -1.75 16.05 13.03
N VAL A 71 -1.65 15.70 11.75
CA VAL A 71 -2.67 14.97 11.01
C VAL A 71 -2.16 13.56 10.71
N GLN A 72 -2.88 12.56 11.20
CA GLN A 72 -2.60 11.15 10.97
C GLN A 72 -3.64 10.57 10.02
N LEU A 73 -3.18 10.03 8.90
CA LEU A 73 -4.03 9.51 7.85
C LEU A 73 -3.81 8.01 7.66
N ALA A 74 -4.81 7.32 7.14
CA ALA A 74 -4.64 5.98 6.59
C ALA A 74 -5.43 5.81 5.30
N LYS A 75 -5.07 4.78 4.54
CA LYS A 75 -5.83 4.38 3.37
C LYS A 75 -7.16 3.77 3.80
N ARG A 76 -8.27 4.23 3.19
CA ARG A 76 -9.63 3.75 3.52
C ARG A 76 -9.87 2.32 3.04
N SER A 77 -9.34 1.98 1.87
CA SER A 77 -9.42 0.64 1.28
C SER A 77 -8.24 0.40 0.32
N ALA A 78 -8.14 -0.80 -0.26
CA ALA A 78 -7.15 -1.09 -1.30
C ALA A 78 -7.36 -0.27 -2.60
N SER A 79 -8.56 0.28 -2.81
CA SER A 79 -8.92 1.13 -3.95
C SER A 79 -8.39 2.54 -3.76
N LYS A 80 -7.83 3.12 -4.83
CA LYS A 80 -7.44 4.54 -4.83
C LYS A 80 -8.66 5.47 -4.75
N ARG A 81 -9.80 5.04 -5.31
CA ARG A 81 -11.02 5.87 -5.43
C ARG A 81 -11.69 6.16 -4.09
N ASP A 82 -11.48 5.27 -3.13
CA ASP A 82 -12.11 5.33 -1.82
C ASP A 82 -11.37 6.33 -0.90
N GLY A 83 -10.23 6.85 -1.35
CA GLY A 83 -9.50 7.92 -0.68
C GLY A 83 -8.86 7.49 0.64
N TYR A 84 -9.02 8.35 1.63
CA TYR A 84 -8.34 8.25 2.92
C TYR A 84 -9.33 8.32 4.09
N VAL A 85 -8.81 8.01 5.28
CA VAL A 85 -9.44 8.29 6.58
C VAL A 85 -8.51 9.17 7.40
N ILE A 86 -9.08 10.10 8.14
CA ILE A 86 -8.36 10.86 9.17
C ILE A 86 -8.47 10.05 10.45
N LEU A 87 -7.35 9.53 10.93
CA LEU A 87 -7.28 8.79 12.19
C LEU A 87 -7.26 9.75 13.37
N SER A 88 -6.56 10.87 13.21
CA SER A 88 -6.46 11.94 14.20
C SER A 88 -6.06 13.24 13.50
N ASP A 89 -6.59 14.36 13.96
CA ASP A 89 -6.22 15.71 13.54
C ASP A 89 -6.29 16.61 14.78
N THR A 90 -5.13 16.92 15.36
CA THR A 90 -5.06 17.61 16.66
C THR A 90 -3.74 18.34 16.84
N SER A 91 -3.74 19.42 17.61
CA SER A 91 -2.52 20.05 18.14
C SER A 91 -2.06 19.44 19.48
N GLN A 92 -2.84 18.50 20.01
CA GLN A 92 -2.56 17.78 21.25
C GLN A 92 -2.45 16.26 21.00
N PRO A 93 -1.45 15.80 20.20
CA PRO A 93 -1.35 14.38 19.88
C PRO A 93 -0.81 13.56 21.06
N ASP A 94 -1.47 12.45 21.39
CA ASP A 94 -1.03 11.50 22.42
C ASP A 94 -0.80 10.08 21.89
N VAL A 95 -1.44 9.72 20.78
CA VAL A 95 -1.43 8.35 20.25
C VAL A 95 -1.01 8.34 18.78
N LEU A 96 0.03 7.58 18.43
CA LEU A 96 0.38 7.26 17.05
C LEU A 96 -0.40 6.04 16.59
N HIS A 97 -1.32 6.22 15.64
CA HIS A 97 -2.26 5.19 15.18
C HIS A 97 -1.63 4.23 14.16
N ILE A 98 -0.58 3.51 14.56
CA ILE A 98 0.19 2.60 13.69
C ILE A 98 -0.61 1.46 13.05
N GLU A 99 -1.76 1.10 13.64
CA GLU A 99 -2.66 0.07 13.11
C GLU A 99 -3.44 0.54 11.86
N GLY A 100 -3.50 1.86 11.63
CA GLY A 100 -4.11 2.45 10.45
C GLY A 100 -5.62 2.14 10.33
N CYS A 101 -6.07 1.84 9.11
CA CYS A 101 -7.44 1.45 8.80
C CYS A 101 -7.46 0.24 7.87
N THR A 102 -6.91 0.37 6.66
CA THR A 102 -6.63 -0.77 5.78
C THR A 102 -5.14 -1.08 5.77
N LYS A 103 -4.75 -2.23 6.32
CA LYS A 103 -3.35 -2.62 6.43
C LYS A 103 -2.77 -3.04 5.09
N LEU A 104 -1.48 -2.77 4.92
CA LEU A 104 -0.73 -3.21 3.75
C LEU A 104 -0.57 -4.74 3.74
N SER A 105 -0.38 -5.36 4.90
CA SER A 105 -0.37 -6.81 5.11
C SER A 105 -1.67 -7.48 4.66
N ASP A 106 -2.83 -6.94 5.04
CA ASP A 106 -4.13 -7.43 4.58
C ASP A 106 -4.23 -7.38 3.06
N HIS A 107 -3.82 -6.27 2.44
CA HIS A 107 -3.81 -6.16 0.99
C HIS A 107 -2.97 -7.28 0.34
N TRP A 108 -1.81 -7.60 0.92
CA TRP A 108 -0.93 -8.66 0.44
C TRP A 108 -1.50 -10.06 0.65
N LEU A 109 -2.08 -10.32 1.81
CA LEU A 109 -2.73 -11.58 2.16
C LEU A 109 -3.93 -11.86 1.24
N LEU A 110 -4.86 -10.90 1.14
CA LEU A 110 -6.06 -11.03 0.31
C LEU A 110 -5.72 -11.18 -1.19
N ASN A 111 -4.56 -10.66 -1.62
CA ASN A 111 -4.12 -10.74 -3.02
C ASN A 111 -3.08 -11.84 -3.29
N GLY A 112 -2.66 -12.65 -2.32
CA GLY A 112 -1.61 -13.65 -2.56
C GLY A 112 -0.35 -13.04 -3.19
N THR A 113 0.08 -11.88 -2.69
CA THR A 113 1.23 -11.13 -3.22
C THR A 113 2.08 -10.58 -2.09
N SER A 114 3.30 -10.14 -2.40
CA SER A 114 4.21 -9.44 -1.49
C SER A 114 4.88 -8.27 -2.20
N GLN A 115 5.60 -7.43 -1.46
CA GLN A 115 6.44 -6.39 -2.06
C GLN A 115 7.57 -7.01 -2.89
N ARG A 116 7.80 -6.48 -4.10
CA ARG A 116 8.93 -6.86 -4.94
C ARG A 116 10.04 -5.84 -4.84
N LEU A 117 11.27 -6.29 -4.56
CA LEU A 117 12.46 -5.43 -4.53
C LEU A 117 12.88 -4.92 -5.92
N SER A 118 12.54 -5.66 -6.98
CA SER A 118 12.84 -5.27 -8.37
C SER A 118 11.90 -4.20 -8.93
N ARG A 119 10.93 -3.74 -8.14
CA ARG A 119 10.00 -2.66 -8.52
C ARG A 119 10.22 -1.44 -7.63
N PRO A 120 9.81 -0.24 -8.07
CA PRO A 120 9.74 0.93 -7.21
C PRO A 120 9.02 0.62 -5.89
N HIS A 121 9.22 1.46 -4.87
CA HIS A 121 8.54 1.37 -3.56
C HIS A 121 7.03 1.67 -3.70
N ILE A 122 6.32 0.80 -4.41
CA ILE A 122 4.91 0.93 -4.76
C ILE A 122 4.05 0.95 -3.49
N CYS A 123 4.44 0.21 -2.45
CA CYS A 123 3.77 0.29 -1.15
C CYS A 123 3.78 1.72 -0.59
N ALA A 124 4.95 2.37 -0.52
CA ALA A 124 5.07 3.74 -0.05
C ALA A 124 4.28 4.72 -0.93
N GLN A 125 4.32 4.55 -2.25
CA GLN A 125 3.52 5.38 -3.15
C GLN A 125 2.01 5.23 -2.92
N ARG A 126 1.51 3.99 -2.84
CA ARG A 126 0.07 3.70 -2.75
C ARG A 126 -0.55 3.90 -1.37
N TRP A 127 0.22 3.64 -0.30
CA TRP A 127 -0.26 3.77 1.09
C TRP A 127 0.10 5.11 1.73
N LYS A 128 1.15 5.79 1.23
CA LYS A 128 1.55 7.11 1.77
C LYS A 128 1.31 8.20 0.75
N GLY A 129 2.00 8.16 -0.39
CA GLY A 129 1.93 9.22 -1.41
C GLY A 129 0.50 9.56 -1.83
N GLU A 130 -0.27 8.58 -2.29
CA GLU A 130 -1.67 8.78 -2.72
C GLU A 130 -2.58 9.30 -1.59
N VAL A 131 -2.32 8.91 -0.33
CA VAL A 131 -3.12 9.29 0.83
C VAL A 131 -2.83 10.73 1.23
N LEU A 132 -1.55 11.08 1.35
CA LEU A 132 -1.09 12.42 1.68
C LEU A 132 -1.52 13.43 0.61
N GLU A 133 -1.34 13.08 -0.67
CA GLU A 133 -1.69 13.92 -1.80
C GLU A 133 -3.20 14.20 -1.84
N GLN A 134 -4.04 13.16 -1.74
CA GLN A 134 -5.49 13.33 -1.78
C GLN A 134 -6.00 14.19 -0.60
N TRP A 135 -5.49 13.98 0.62
CA TRP A 135 -5.87 14.80 1.76
C TRP A 135 -5.46 16.26 1.62
N ALA A 136 -4.25 16.51 1.10
CA ALA A 136 -3.77 17.87 0.88
C ALA A 136 -4.62 18.60 -0.17
N ILE A 137 -5.05 17.91 -1.25
CA ILE A 137 -6.01 18.46 -2.22
C ILE A 137 -7.29 18.89 -1.53
N ASP A 138 -7.90 17.96 -0.79
CA ASP A 138 -9.24 18.12 -0.27
C ASP A 138 -9.28 19.16 0.87
N THR A 139 -8.21 19.26 1.66
CA THR A 139 -8.19 20.00 2.93
C THR A 139 -7.34 21.26 2.92
N ILE A 140 -6.27 21.30 2.12
CA ILE A 140 -5.31 22.41 2.13
C ILE A 140 -5.41 23.22 0.83
N TYR A 141 -5.64 22.55 -0.30
CA TYR A 141 -5.62 23.17 -1.63
C TYR A 141 -7.00 23.37 -2.25
N SER A 142 -8.09 23.09 -1.52
CA SER A 142 -9.46 23.21 -2.04
C SER A 142 -9.94 24.67 -2.14
N PRO A 143 -10.60 25.08 -3.24
CA PRO A 143 -11.21 26.40 -3.41
C PRO A 143 -12.23 26.79 -2.33
N GLN A 144 -12.82 25.81 -1.64
CA GLN A 144 -13.80 26.05 -0.57
C GLN A 144 -13.18 26.78 0.63
N LEU A 145 -11.89 26.56 0.91
CA LEU A 145 -11.16 27.29 1.94
C LEU A 145 -10.86 28.73 1.53
N LEU A 146 -10.63 28.96 0.23
CA LEU A 146 -10.49 30.31 -0.34
C LEU A 146 -11.79 31.12 -0.22
N LEU A 147 -12.94 30.48 -0.39
CA LEU A 147 -14.25 31.13 -0.24
C LEU A 147 -14.57 31.53 1.20
N THR A 148 -14.08 30.77 2.19
CA THR A 148 -14.16 31.16 3.60
C THR A 148 -13.15 32.24 3.97
N CYS A 149 -11.96 32.26 3.36
CA CYS A 149 -10.91 33.25 3.67
C CYS A 149 -11.05 34.59 2.93
N LEU A 150 -11.72 34.64 1.78
CA LEU A 150 -11.88 35.86 0.97
C LEU A 150 -13.10 36.72 1.34
N GLY A 151 -13.85 36.35 2.38
CA GLY A 151 -15.10 37.04 2.71
C GLY A 151 -16.18 36.74 1.67
N TRP A 152 -17.37 36.41 2.16
CA TRP A 152 -18.49 36.02 1.32
C TRP A 152 -18.97 37.18 0.45
N GLN A 153 -19.26 36.91 -0.83
CA GLN A 153 -20.47 37.43 -1.49
C GLN A 153 -20.83 36.79 -2.85
N SER A 154 -19.95 36.05 -3.54
CA SER A 154 -20.22 35.68 -4.95
C SER A 154 -20.41 34.19 -5.28
N LEU A 155 -20.31 33.26 -4.33
CA LEU A 155 -20.48 31.82 -4.62
C LEU A 155 -21.67 31.12 -3.95
N MET A 156 -22.47 31.84 -3.15
CA MET A 156 -23.76 31.32 -2.69
C MET A 156 -24.72 31.01 -3.84
N ILE A 157 -24.54 31.65 -5.00
CA ILE A 157 -25.34 31.36 -6.20
C ILE A 157 -25.05 29.94 -6.74
N PHE A 158 -23.86 29.37 -6.52
CA PHE A 158 -23.52 28.07 -7.13
C PHE A 158 -23.84 26.86 -6.23
N LYS A 159 -23.89 27.02 -4.90
CA LYS A 159 -24.14 25.91 -3.97
C LYS A 159 -25.58 25.84 -3.48
N ALA A 160 -26.30 26.97 -3.40
CA ALA A 160 -27.71 26.98 -3.03
C ALA A 160 -28.63 26.43 -4.13
N LEU A 161 -28.19 26.42 -5.39
CA LEU A 161 -28.96 25.86 -6.51
C LEU A 161 -28.79 24.33 -6.70
N CYS A 162 -27.92 23.65 -5.94
CA CYS A 162 -27.59 22.24 -6.19
C CYS A 162 -27.96 21.26 -5.07
N LEU A 163 -28.51 21.72 -3.94
CA LEU A 163 -28.77 20.83 -2.79
C LEU A 163 -30.23 20.62 -2.41
N ASP A 164 -31.20 21.22 -3.12
CA ASP A 164 -32.61 21.12 -2.70
C ASP A 164 -33.64 20.81 -3.80
N ALA A 165 -33.23 20.21 -4.90
CA ALA A 165 -34.18 19.56 -5.80
C ALA A 165 -33.57 18.31 -6.41
N GLY A 166 -34.24 17.17 -6.23
CA GLY A 166 -34.11 16.07 -7.16
C GLY A 166 -34.39 16.60 -8.56
N GLU A 167 -33.53 16.21 -9.50
CA GLU A 167 -33.41 16.66 -10.89
C GLU A 167 -32.18 17.52 -11.19
N PHE A 168 -31.29 16.91 -11.96
CA PHE A 168 -30.02 17.42 -12.44
C PHE A 168 -30.23 18.46 -13.55
N TRP A 169 -30.93 19.56 -13.28
CA TRP A 169 -31.00 20.70 -14.21
C TRP A 169 -29.86 21.67 -13.92
N LEU A 170 -28.74 21.44 -14.61
CA LEU A 170 -27.67 22.42 -14.73
C LEU A 170 -28.23 23.72 -15.33
N VAL A 171 -28.34 24.76 -14.50
CA VAL A 171 -28.45 26.15 -14.97
C VAL A 171 -27.10 26.57 -15.54
N CYS A 172 -26.81 26.09 -16.74
CA CYS A 172 -25.79 26.59 -17.65
C CYS A 172 -26.38 26.43 -19.05
N GLN A 173 -27.11 27.44 -19.52
CA GLN A 173 -27.71 27.41 -20.85
C GLN A 173 -26.63 27.09 -21.91
N GLY A 174 -26.74 25.91 -22.53
CA GLY A 174 -26.02 25.56 -23.77
C GLY A 174 -24.55 25.15 -23.67
N ILE A 175 -23.98 24.90 -22.48
CA ILE A 175 -22.56 24.48 -22.37
C ILE A 175 -22.44 22.96 -22.20
N PRO A 176 -21.79 22.22 -23.13
CA PRO A 176 -21.54 20.79 -22.99
C PRO A 176 -20.73 20.45 -21.73
N PHE A 177 -21.03 19.31 -21.06
CA PHE A 177 -20.32 18.82 -19.88
C PHE A 177 -18.79 18.81 -20.04
N SER A 178 -18.30 18.50 -21.24
CA SER A 178 -16.86 18.54 -21.56
C SER A 178 -16.25 19.94 -21.48
N ARG A 179 -17.00 21.00 -21.76
CA ARG A 179 -16.58 22.41 -21.61
C ARG A 179 -16.70 22.87 -20.16
N ALA A 180 -17.76 22.49 -19.45
CA ALA A 180 -17.90 22.75 -18.01
C ALA A 180 -16.78 22.07 -17.20
N TRP A 181 -16.44 20.83 -17.53
CA TRP A 181 -15.32 20.10 -16.93
C TRP A 181 -13.96 20.75 -17.24
N ARG A 182 -13.73 21.19 -18.50
CA ARG A 182 -12.50 21.93 -18.86
C ARG A 182 -12.41 23.27 -18.13
N PHE A 183 -13.54 23.97 -17.96
CA PHE A 183 -13.60 25.20 -17.19
C PHE A 183 -13.31 24.95 -15.70
N TYR A 184 -13.92 23.93 -15.10
CA TYR A 184 -13.62 23.49 -13.74
C TYR A 184 -12.14 23.14 -13.55
N VAL A 185 -11.55 22.37 -14.47
CA VAL A 185 -10.11 22.02 -14.42
C VAL A 185 -9.24 23.26 -14.54
N ARG A 186 -9.56 24.20 -15.44
CA ARG A 186 -8.80 25.46 -15.58
C ARG A 186 -8.96 26.39 -14.38
N LEU A 187 -10.18 26.51 -13.84
CA LEU A 187 -10.45 27.28 -12.63
C LEU A 187 -9.72 26.65 -11.44
N HIS A 188 -9.76 25.33 -11.29
CA HIS A 188 -8.99 24.61 -10.27
C HIS A 188 -7.49 24.83 -10.43
N GLN A 189 -6.93 24.72 -11.64
CA GLN A 189 -5.51 25.00 -11.91
C GLN A 189 -5.14 26.45 -11.57
N TRP A 190 -5.96 27.42 -11.97
CA TRP A 190 -5.77 28.83 -11.64
C TRP A 190 -5.89 29.08 -10.13
N THR A 191 -6.87 28.47 -9.45
CA THR A 191 -7.03 28.56 -8.00
C THR A 191 -5.85 27.94 -7.27
N VAL A 192 -5.34 26.80 -7.72
CA VAL A 192 -4.11 26.17 -7.20
C VAL A 192 -2.90 27.10 -7.39
N GLN A 193 -2.80 27.82 -8.51
CA GLN A 193 -1.78 28.85 -8.74
C GLN A 193 -1.96 30.10 -7.85
N GLN A 194 -3.18 30.46 -7.46
CA GLN A 194 -3.42 31.55 -6.50
C GLN A 194 -3.14 31.13 -5.04
N LEU A 195 -3.40 29.85 -4.70
CA LEU A 195 -3.05 29.22 -3.41
C LEU A 195 -1.55 29.04 -3.20
N ASP A 196 -0.75 29.22 -4.26
CA ASP A 196 0.71 29.21 -4.21
C ASP A 196 1.27 30.33 -3.31
N ARG A 197 0.44 31.32 -2.97
CA ARG A 197 0.78 32.43 -2.08
C ARG A 197 0.59 32.15 -0.59
N PHE A 198 0.07 30.99 -0.18
CA PHE A 198 -0.36 30.77 1.22
C PHE A 198 0.08 29.45 1.87
N VAL A 199 0.59 28.49 1.10
CA VAL A 199 1.06 27.21 1.66
C VAL A 199 2.43 26.86 1.08
N PHE A 200 3.43 26.68 1.94
CA PHE A 200 4.79 26.26 1.59
C PHE A 200 5.00 24.76 1.84
N GLY A 201 5.80 24.13 0.97
CA GLY A 201 6.03 22.68 0.95
C GLY A 201 5.22 21.98 -0.16
N PRO A 202 5.16 20.63 -0.15
CA PRO A 202 5.50 19.76 0.97
C PRO A 202 7.01 19.63 1.26
N TYR A 203 7.40 19.66 2.53
CA TYR A 203 8.76 19.36 2.98
C TYR A 203 8.96 17.84 3.12
N LEU A 204 10.06 17.32 2.58
CA LEU A 204 10.42 15.90 2.62
C LEU A 204 11.74 15.67 3.37
N GLY A 205 11.79 14.61 4.18
CA GLY A 205 13.01 14.17 4.86
C GLY A 205 13.90 13.29 3.99
N TYR A 206 14.59 13.87 3.01
CA TYR A 206 15.68 13.22 2.28
C TYR A 206 17.00 13.84 2.71
N SER A 207 17.95 13.01 3.13
CA SER A 207 19.28 13.46 3.53
C SER A 207 20.07 14.06 2.35
N ALA A 208 21.17 14.76 2.66
CA ALA A 208 22.09 15.34 1.69
C ALA A 208 22.61 14.33 0.64
N GLU A 209 22.68 13.04 1.01
CA GLU A 209 23.20 11.97 0.15
C GLU A 209 22.11 11.34 -0.75
N GLU A 210 20.84 11.66 -0.53
CA GLU A 210 19.68 11.05 -1.19
C GLU A 210 19.18 11.83 -2.43
N THR A 211 20.09 12.47 -3.16
CA THR A 211 19.78 13.32 -4.33
C THR A 211 18.99 12.58 -5.42
N LYS A 212 19.26 11.29 -5.64
CA LYS A 212 18.48 10.47 -6.60
C LYS A 212 17.00 10.33 -6.21
N ARG A 213 16.69 10.37 -4.91
CA ARG A 213 15.31 10.27 -4.42
C ARG A 213 14.59 11.60 -4.55
N SER A 214 15.26 12.73 -4.25
CA SER A 214 14.69 14.07 -4.51
C SER A 214 14.41 14.27 -5.98
N SER A 215 15.38 14.05 -6.89
CA SER A 215 15.16 14.21 -8.34
C SER A 215 14.01 13.35 -8.86
N LYS A 216 13.83 12.15 -8.30
CA LYS A 216 12.71 11.27 -8.65
C LYS A 216 11.38 11.81 -8.12
N SER A 217 11.34 12.33 -6.90
CA SER A 217 10.15 12.98 -6.33
C SER A 217 9.75 14.20 -7.16
N ASP A 218 10.71 15.03 -7.57
CA ASP A 218 10.48 16.21 -8.41
C ASP A 218 9.86 15.85 -9.76
N GLY A 219 10.23 14.69 -10.33
CA GLY A 219 9.64 14.17 -11.57
C GLY A 219 8.15 13.78 -11.48
N TYR A 220 7.58 13.65 -10.28
CA TYR A 220 6.15 13.41 -10.08
C TYR A 220 5.40 14.69 -9.67
N GLY A 221 6.07 15.61 -8.96
CA GLY A 221 5.46 16.78 -8.32
C GLY A 221 4.36 16.42 -7.31
N CYS A 222 3.93 17.38 -6.51
CA CYS A 222 2.64 17.32 -5.82
C CYS A 222 1.74 18.39 -6.43
N LEU A 223 0.93 18.02 -7.44
CA LEU A 223 0.03 18.95 -8.14
C LEU A 223 0.74 20.17 -8.77
N GLY A 224 1.97 19.99 -9.23
CA GLY A 224 2.77 21.09 -9.78
C GLY A 224 3.46 21.97 -8.72
N ARG A 225 3.40 21.60 -7.43
CA ARG A 225 4.21 22.22 -6.37
C ARG A 225 5.57 21.56 -6.25
N GLU A 226 6.57 22.38 -5.94
CA GLU A 226 7.94 21.95 -5.70
C GLU A 226 8.08 21.36 -4.29
N TYR A 227 8.65 20.16 -4.21
CA TYR A 227 9.07 19.60 -2.92
C TYR A 227 10.26 20.40 -2.38
N ARG A 228 10.33 20.51 -1.06
CA ARG A 228 11.43 21.18 -0.35
C ARG A 228 12.20 20.17 0.49
N TYR A 229 13.52 20.36 0.60
CA TYR A 229 14.44 19.35 1.15
C TYR A 229 15.36 19.96 2.22
N PRO A 230 14.85 20.27 3.43
CA PRO A 230 15.63 21.00 4.45
C PRO A 230 16.97 20.37 4.80
N LEU A 231 17.06 19.03 4.86
CA LEU A 231 18.33 18.36 5.18
C LEU A 231 19.37 18.51 4.07
N GLN A 232 18.95 18.62 2.80
CA GLN A 232 19.88 18.90 1.69
C GLN A 232 20.37 20.35 1.78
N GLU A 233 19.47 21.28 2.11
CA GLU A 233 19.81 22.69 2.34
C GLU A 233 20.79 22.86 3.53
N TRP A 234 20.65 22.04 4.57
CA TRP A 234 21.55 22.04 5.74
C TRP A 234 22.81 21.20 5.56
N GLY A 235 22.93 20.43 4.47
CA GLY A 235 24.02 19.48 4.28
C GLY A 235 24.02 18.29 5.25
N TRP A 236 22.88 17.96 5.87
CA TRP A 236 22.78 16.88 6.86
C TRP A 236 22.67 15.50 6.21
N THR A 237 23.60 14.63 6.57
CA THR A 237 23.56 13.21 6.27
C THR A 237 22.57 12.49 7.19
N ARG A 238 22.32 11.20 6.92
CA ARG A 238 21.56 10.36 7.86
C ARG A 238 22.27 10.25 9.22
N GLN A 239 23.61 10.21 9.22
CA GLN A 239 24.37 10.12 10.47
C GLN A 239 24.25 11.40 11.29
N ASP A 240 24.24 12.58 10.67
CA ASP A 240 24.02 13.84 11.37
C ASP A 240 22.64 13.87 12.04
N CYS A 241 21.61 13.40 11.32
CA CYS A 241 20.26 13.29 11.89
C CYS A 241 20.21 12.33 13.08
N LEU A 242 20.90 11.19 13.01
CA LEU A 242 21.01 10.23 14.12
C LEU A 242 21.72 10.86 15.33
N ASN A 243 22.88 11.48 15.10
CA ASN A 243 23.66 12.14 16.14
C ASN A 243 22.85 13.23 16.82
N TYR A 244 22.16 14.07 16.04
CA TYR A 244 21.33 15.16 16.55
C TYR A 244 20.20 14.65 17.44
N LEU A 245 19.46 13.64 16.99
CA LEU A 245 18.36 13.06 17.78
C LEU A 245 18.88 12.33 19.03
N GLN A 246 20.01 11.64 18.93
CA GLN A 246 20.63 10.95 20.06
C GLN A 246 21.13 11.95 21.12
N GLN A 247 21.80 13.03 20.71
CA GLN A 247 22.21 14.10 21.62
C GLN A 247 20.98 14.78 22.24
N GLY A 248 19.93 14.98 21.45
CA GLY A 248 18.74 15.70 21.87
C GLY A 248 17.79 14.93 22.79
N PHE A 249 17.79 13.59 22.75
CA PHE A 249 16.85 12.74 23.51
C PHE A 249 17.52 11.65 24.34
N GLY A 250 18.82 11.41 24.19
CA GLY A 250 19.54 10.32 24.85
C GLY A 250 19.21 8.92 24.31
N VAL A 251 18.50 8.82 23.18
CA VAL A 251 18.08 7.53 22.58
C VAL A 251 18.46 7.43 21.11
N ILE A 252 18.72 6.21 20.64
CA ILE A 252 18.96 5.95 19.23
C ILE A 252 17.63 5.97 18.49
N TRP A 253 17.46 6.94 17.59
CA TRP A 253 16.27 6.99 16.74
C TRP A 253 16.35 5.94 15.64
N VAL A 254 15.56 4.87 15.74
CA VAL A 254 15.61 3.77 14.77
C VAL A 254 14.88 4.14 13.47
N LYS A 255 15.24 3.46 12.37
CA LYS A 255 14.55 3.61 11.08
C LYS A 255 13.09 3.14 11.21
N SER A 256 12.14 4.00 10.85
CA SER A 256 10.74 3.59 10.70
C SER A 256 10.61 2.59 9.55
N ALA A 257 9.84 1.54 9.78
CA ALA A 257 9.55 0.54 8.77
C ALA A 257 8.25 -0.18 9.12
N CYS A 258 7.63 -0.80 8.12
CA CYS A 258 6.68 -1.87 8.37
C CYS A 258 7.43 -3.09 8.88
N LYS A 259 6.80 -3.92 9.71
CA LYS A 259 7.35 -5.16 10.27
C LYS A 259 8.02 -6.03 9.19
N GLN A 260 7.27 -6.29 8.14
CA GLN A 260 7.63 -7.11 6.97
C GLN A 260 8.38 -6.34 5.86
N CYS A 261 8.88 -5.12 6.13
CA CYS A 261 9.48 -4.29 5.09
C CYS A 261 10.78 -4.91 4.54
N PRO A 262 10.91 -5.16 3.23
CA PRO A 262 12.13 -5.72 2.67
C PRO A 262 13.24 -4.68 2.41
N PHE A 263 12.94 -3.39 2.64
CA PHE A 263 13.88 -2.26 2.48
C PHE A 263 14.53 -1.81 3.80
N GLN A 264 14.28 -2.53 4.89
CA GLN A 264 14.98 -2.35 6.15
C GLN A 264 16.25 -3.21 6.18
N GLU A 265 17.22 -2.84 7.02
CA GLU A 265 18.41 -3.67 7.21
C GLU A 265 18.04 -5.04 7.78
N ARG A 266 18.65 -6.10 7.23
CA ARG A 266 18.28 -7.48 7.57
C ARG A 266 18.56 -7.80 9.04
N SER A 267 19.70 -7.35 9.56
CA SER A 267 20.06 -7.52 10.98
C SER A 267 19.05 -6.84 11.89
N VAL A 268 18.57 -5.65 11.51
CA VAL A 268 17.54 -4.91 12.25
C VAL A 268 16.20 -5.65 12.22
N ALA A 269 15.79 -6.16 11.06
CA ALA A 269 14.57 -6.98 10.96
C ALA A 269 14.65 -8.22 11.85
N LEU A 270 15.78 -8.93 11.83
CA LEU A 270 16.01 -10.11 12.66
C LEU A 270 15.96 -9.79 14.14
N ALA A 271 16.61 -8.71 14.58
CA ALA A 271 16.57 -8.26 15.96
C ALA A 271 15.13 -7.93 16.40
N ARG A 272 14.34 -7.25 15.56
CA ARG A 272 12.91 -7.01 15.81
C ARG A 272 12.12 -8.30 15.98
N TYR A 273 12.33 -9.28 15.11
CA TYR A 273 11.62 -10.56 15.22
C TYR A 273 12.09 -11.42 16.40
N GLN A 274 13.29 -11.20 16.93
CA GLN A 274 13.72 -11.84 18.17
C GLN A 274 12.99 -11.22 19.37
N LEU A 275 12.84 -9.89 19.39
CA LEU A 275 12.11 -9.17 20.44
C LEU A 275 10.60 -9.38 20.37
N GLN A 276 10.05 -9.41 19.16
CA GLN A 276 8.62 -9.57 18.87
C GLN A 276 8.40 -10.69 17.84
N PRO A 277 8.39 -11.96 18.26
CA PRO A 277 8.26 -13.11 17.36
C PRO A 277 7.01 -13.10 16.48
N GLN A 278 5.90 -12.52 16.96
CA GLN A 278 4.66 -12.45 16.19
C GLN A 278 4.84 -11.72 14.85
N ASP A 279 5.62 -10.64 14.83
CA ASP A 279 5.87 -9.88 13.60
C ASP A 279 6.65 -10.71 12.57
N GLY A 280 7.54 -11.59 13.05
CA GLY A 280 8.25 -12.56 12.23
C GLY A 280 7.31 -13.64 11.68
N ILE A 281 6.38 -14.14 12.50
CA ILE A 281 5.37 -15.14 12.11
C ILE A 281 4.48 -14.58 11.01
N ASP A 282 3.95 -13.37 11.18
CA ASP A 282 3.09 -12.70 10.21
C ASP A 282 3.83 -12.47 8.89
N THR A 283 5.11 -12.08 8.96
CA THR A 283 5.98 -11.94 7.79
C THR A 283 6.14 -13.26 7.02
N LEU A 284 6.32 -14.39 7.71
CA LEU A 284 6.40 -15.71 7.09
C LEU A 284 5.08 -16.13 6.44
N LEU A 285 3.94 -15.82 7.07
CA LEU A 285 2.61 -16.11 6.51
C LEU A 285 2.34 -15.30 5.23
N ILE A 286 2.67 -14.01 5.23
CA ILE A 286 2.59 -13.14 4.05
C ILE A 286 3.41 -13.72 2.89
N GLU A 287 4.68 -14.07 3.14
CA GLU A 287 5.54 -14.59 2.09
C GLU A 287 5.07 -15.97 1.61
N ARG A 288 4.70 -16.89 2.52
CA ARG A 288 4.17 -18.21 2.15
C ARG A 288 2.98 -18.07 1.21
N ASN A 289 2.03 -17.21 1.56
CA ASN A 289 0.86 -16.96 0.74
C ASN A 289 1.27 -16.43 -0.65
N ALA A 290 2.18 -15.45 -0.72
CA ALA A 290 2.67 -14.93 -2.00
C ALA A 290 3.38 -16.01 -2.86
N LEU A 291 4.20 -16.85 -2.25
CA LEU A 291 4.92 -17.93 -2.93
C LEU A 291 3.99 -19.03 -3.45
N ALA A 292 2.91 -19.34 -2.73
CA ALA A 292 1.89 -20.26 -3.19
C ALA A 292 1.27 -19.81 -4.53
N PHE A 293 1.03 -18.51 -4.71
CA PHE A 293 0.55 -18.01 -5.99
C PHE A 293 1.68 -17.80 -7.01
N ASN A 294 2.89 -17.46 -6.60
CA ASN A 294 4.01 -17.26 -7.51
C ASN A 294 5.34 -17.62 -6.83
N PRO A 295 5.97 -18.75 -7.19
CA PRO A 295 7.23 -19.21 -6.60
C PRO A 295 8.41 -18.22 -6.72
N ARG A 296 8.26 -17.12 -7.47
CA ARG A 296 9.29 -16.07 -7.63
C ARG A 296 9.03 -14.83 -6.75
N LEU A 297 7.96 -14.80 -5.95
CA LEU A 297 7.59 -13.67 -5.08
C LEU A 297 8.28 -13.74 -3.71
N HIS A 298 9.62 -13.81 -3.72
CA HIS A 298 10.39 -13.73 -2.50
C HIS A 298 10.29 -12.31 -1.95
N LEU A 299 10.15 -12.18 -0.63
CA LEU A 299 10.06 -10.89 0.04
C LEU A 299 11.44 -10.20 0.08
N PHE A 300 12.49 -10.97 0.38
CA PHE A 300 13.87 -10.47 0.48
C PHE A 300 14.71 -10.82 -0.76
N SER A 301 15.80 -10.08 -0.97
CA SER A 301 16.72 -10.27 -2.11
C SER A 301 17.58 -11.53 -1.97
N PHE A 302 17.75 -12.01 -0.74
CA PHE A 302 18.64 -13.12 -0.39
C PHE A 302 17.83 -14.37 0.00
N GLY A 303 16.91 -14.79 -0.87
CA GLY A 303 16.03 -15.93 -0.63
C GLY A 303 14.74 -15.57 0.10
N THR A 304 14.08 -16.60 0.65
CA THR A 304 12.82 -16.45 1.37
C THR A 304 13.03 -15.90 2.77
N ALA A 305 12.05 -15.20 3.32
CA ALA A 305 11.97 -14.85 4.74
C ALA A 305 12.10 -16.11 5.61
N TYR A 306 11.51 -17.24 5.19
CA TYR A 306 11.68 -18.52 5.90
C TYR A 306 13.15 -18.95 5.95
N TYR A 307 13.86 -18.91 4.81
CA TYR A 307 15.29 -19.20 4.77
C TYR A 307 16.09 -18.28 5.68
N LEU A 308 15.73 -16.99 5.73
CA LEU A 308 16.37 -16.02 6.63
C LEU A 308 16.20 -16.41 8.10
N MET A 309 15.00 -16.86 8.52
CA MET A 309 14.76 -17.30 9.91
C MET A 309 15.53 -18.57 10.27
N VAL A 310 15.58 -19.54 9.35
CA VAL A 310 16.34 -20.79 9.53
C VAL A 310 17.84 -20.49 9.66
N LYS A 311 18.39 -19.70 8.74
CA LYS A 311 19.81 -19.37 8.72
C LYS A 311 20.28 -18.69 10.02
N ASN A 312 19.41 -17.88 10.63
CA ASN A 312 19.71 -17.14 11.87
C ASN A 312 19.13 -17.81 13.12
N GLN A 313 18.67 -19.06 13.01
CA GLN A 313 18.18 -19.87 14.12
C GLN A 313 17.10 -19.17 14.98
N ASN A 314 16.20 -18.42 14.35
CA ASN A 314 15.11 -17.75 15.06
C ASN A 314 14.00 -18.75 15.44
N GLN A 315 14.26 -19.57 16.46
CA GLN A 315 13.42 -20.72 16.83
C GLN A 315 12.02 -20.31 17.29
N ALA A 316 11.88 -19.19 18.00
CA ALA A 316 10.58 -18.70 18.45
C ALA A 316 9.65 -18.41 17.25
N VAL A 317 10.16 -17.70 16.24
CA VAL A 317 9.41 -17.42 14.99
C VAL A 317 9.10 -18.71 14.24
N LEU A 318 10.07 -19.63 14.11
CA LEU A 318 9.87 -20.89 13.37
C LEU A 318 8.84 -21.80 14.05
N ALA A 319 8.87 -21.89 15.39
CA ALA A 319 7.91 -22.67 16.16
C ALA A 319 6.51 -22.07 16.08
N GLY A 320 6.38 -20.76 16.30
CA GLY A 320 5.10 -20.07 16.20
C GLY A 320 4.52 -20.11 14.78
N TYR A 321 5.35 -20.04 13.75
CA TYR A 321 4.92 -20.20 12.37
C TYR A 321 4.38 -21.60 12.08
N ARG A 322 5.01 -22.67 12.59
CA ARG A 322 4.48 -24.04 12.46
C ARG A 322 3.12 -24.17 13.14
N GLN A 323 3.01 -23.69 14.38
CA GLN A 323 1.75 -23.70 15.14
C GLN A 323 0.65 -22.89 14.43
N ALA A 324 1.00 -21.73 13.87
CA ALA A 324 0.06 -20.92 13.10
C ALA A 324 -0.48 -21.70 11.89
N LEU A 325 0.38 -22.36 11.11
CA LEU A 325 -0.04 -23.14 9.95
C LEU A 325 -0.96 -24.32 10.28
N ASP A 326 -0.84 -24.88 11.48
CA ASP A 326 -1.68 -25.99 11.95
C ASP A 326 -3.08 -25.52 12.38
N ARG A 327 -3.22 -24.24 12.75
CA ARG A 327 -4.50 -23.64 13.18
C ARG A 327 -5.27 -22.93 12.07
N LEU A 328 -4.58 -22.53 11.01
CA LEU A 328 -5.21 -21.84 9.89
C LEU A 328 -6.13 -22.78 9.12
N GLU A 329 -7.26 -22.25 8.65
CA GLU A 329 -8.03 -22.89 7.59
C GLU A 329 -7.23 -22.83 6.29
N TRP A 330 -7.31 -23.90 5.50
CA TRP A 330 -6.67 -24.04 4.20
C TRP A 330 -7.71 -24.04 3.09
N ALA A 331 -7.23 -23.74 1.89
CA ALA A 331 -8.03 -23.81 0.69
C ALA A 331 -7.23 -24.34 -0.49
N ILE A 332 -7.95 -24.95 -1.44
CA ILE A 332 -7.43 -25.17 -2.80
C ILE A 332 -7.86 -23.99 -3.65
N TYR A 333 -6.89 -23.40 -4.34
CA TYR A 333 -7.09 -22.30 -5.27
C TYR A 333 -6.85 -22.77 -6.69
N HIS A 334 -7.79 -22.48 -7.58
CA HIS A 334 -7.63 -22.58 -9.02
C HIS A 334 -7.14 -21.26 -9.57
N VAL A 335 -6.00 -21.27 -10.23
CA VAL A 335 -5.33 -20.07 -10.74
C VAL A 335 -5.12 -20.17 -12.23
N ARG A 336 -5.59 -19.15 -12.96
CA ARG A 336 -5.39 -18.97 -14.40
C ARG A 336 -4.69 -17.64 -14.67
N ARG A 337 -3.75 -17.63 -15.60
CA ARG A 337 -3.01 -16.42 -16.00
C ARG A 337 -2.80 -16.34 -17.49
N ILE A 338 -3.02 -15.15 -18.03
CA ILE A 338 -2.69 -14.80 -19.41
C ILE A 338 -1.57 -13.77 -19.37
N TYR A 339 -0.38 -14.18 -19.78
CA TYR A 339 0.79 -13.32 -19.87
C TYR A 339 0.81 -12.61 -21.22
N LYS A 340 0.99 -11.30 -21.19
CA LYS A 340 1.01 -10.43 -22.37
C LYS A 340 2.29 -9.62 -22.40
N ARG A 341 2.79 -9.40 -23.61
CA ARG A 341 3.97 -8.59 -23.86
C ARG A 341 3.55 -7.22 -24.35
N TYR A 342 4.11 -6.19 -23.72
CA TYR A 342 3.88 -4.80 -24.04
C TYR A 342 5.22 -4.11 -24.36
N SER A 343 5.19 -3.18 -25.32
CA SER A 343 6.26 -2.21 -25.53
C SER A 343 6.01 -1.01 -24.61
N THR A 344 7.05 -0.56 -23.93
CA THR A 344 7.01 0.71 -23.16
C THR A 344 7.46 1.87 -24.04
N ALA A 345 7.13 3.10 -23.66
CA ALA A 345 7.52 4.32 -24.37
C ALA A 345 9.04 4.43 -24.62
N ASN A 346 9.86 3.84 -23.74
CA ASN A 346 11.32 3.86 -23.84
C ASN A 346 11.88 2.62 -24.58
N GLY A 347 11.06 1.92 -25.37
CA GLY A 347 11.44 0.71 -26.10
C GLY A 347 11.68 -0.54 -25.24
N LYS A 348 11.64 -0.43 -23.90
CA LYS A 348 11.82 -1.57 -23.00
C LYS A 348 10.60 -2.51 -23.07
N ARG A 349 10.86 -3.82 -23.02
CA ARG A 349 9.83 -4.86 -23.02
C ARG A 349 9.27 -5.04 -21.61
N ARG A 350 7.94 -5.01 -21.46
CA ARG A 350 7.25 -5.31 -20.20
C ARG A 350 6.34 -6.52 -20.40
N ILE A 351 6.44 -7.50 -19.52
CA ILE A 351 5.47 -8.59 -19.43
C ILE A 351 4.57 -8.30 -18.25
N ASP A 352 3.27 -8.30 -18.50
CA ASP A 352 2.25 -8.30 -17.44
C ASP A 352 1.37 -9.53 -17.60
N CYS A 353 0.57 -9.84 -16.58
CA CYS A 353 -0.43 -10.87 -16.74
C CYS A 353 -1.76 -10.50 -16.11
N ASP A 354 -2.82 -10.77 -16.87
CA ASP A 354 -4.17 -10.85 -16.34
C ASP A 354 -4.30 -12.16 -15.56
N ARG A 355 -5.06 -12.11 -14.47
CA ARG A 355 -5.16 -13.22 -13.53
C ARG A 355 -6.61 -13.44 -13.17
N TRP A 356 -6.97 -14.70 -13.09
CA TRP A 356 -8.18 -15.17 -12.46
C TRP A 356 -7.80 -16.16 -11.36
N VAL A 357 -8.41 -15.99 -10.19
CA VAL A 357 -8.22 -16.86 -9.03
C VAL A 357 -9.60 -17.18 -8.48
N GLN A 358 -9.86 -18.45 -8.24
CA GLN A 358 -11.05 -18.93 -7.55
C GLN A 358 -10.65 -19.91 -6.45
N MET A 359 -11.35 -19.83 -5.33
CA MET A 359 -11.26 -20.83 -4.28
C MET A 359 -12.25 -21.95 -4.60
N VAL A 360 -11.78 -23.20 -4.59
CA VAL A 360 -12.60 -24.35 -5.03
C VAL A 360 -12.93 -25.34 -3.91
N ALA A 361 -12.15 -25.34 -2.82
CA ALA A 361 -12.41 -26.14 -1.64
C ALA A 361 -11.77 -25.49 -0.41
N THR A 362 -12.29 -25.79 0.77
CA THR A 362 -11.76 -25.33 2.07
C THR A 362 -11.78 -26.46 3.10
N GLY A 363 -10.93 -26.34 4.12
CA GLY A 363 -10.87 -27.29 5.23
C GLY A 363 -9.53 -27.19 5.96
N ASP A 364 -9.19 -28.20 6.75
CA ASP A 364 -7.88 -28.26 7.39
C ASP A 364 -6.74 -28.57 6.39
N ARG A 365 -5.50 -28.38 6.83
CA ARG A 365 -4.31 -28.60 5.98
C ARG A 365 -4.23 -30.03 5.44
N PRO A 366 -4.32 -31.10 6.26
CA PRO A 366 -4.23 -32.47 5.74
C PRO A 366 -5.31 -32.79 4.71
N THR A 367 -6.54 -32.32 4.93
CA THR A 367 -7.69 -32.56 4.04
C THR A 367 -7.48 -31.87 2.70
N MET A 368 -7.11 -30.60 2.69
CA MET A 368 -6.82 -29.87 1.45
C MET A 368 -5.62 -30.46 0.68
N HIS A 369 -4.62 -30.95 1.40
CA HIS A 369 -3.49 -31.65 0.80
C HIS A 369 -3.87 -32.98 0.14
N ARG A 370 -4.73 -33.79 0.78
CA ARG A 370 -5.27 -35.03 0.19
C ARG A 370 -6.15 -34.74 -1.02
N ALA A 371 -7.08 -33.79 -0.89
CA ALA A 371 -7.97 -33.39 -1.98
C ALA A 371 -7.20 -32.89 -3.20
N LEU A 372 -6.14 -32.10 -3.01
CA LEU A 372 -5.29 -31.64 -4.12
C LEU A 372 -4.59 -32.80 -4.84
N ARG A 373 -4.11 -33.82 -4.10
CA ARG A 373 -3.48 -35.02 -4.69
C ARG A 373 -4.48 -35.84 -5.51
N GLN A 374 -5.64 -36.10 -4.94
CA GLN A 374 -6.73 -36.80 -5.65
C GLN A 374 -7.12 -36.07 -6.93
N GLN A 375 -7.22 -34.74 -6.88
CA GLN A 375 -7.52 -33.93 -8.06
C GLN A 375 -6.39 -33.97 -9.11
N ALA A 376 -5.13 -34.03 -8.66
CA ALA A 376 -3.99 -34.18 -9.56
C ALA A 376 -3.99 -35.56 -10.24
N GLU A 377 -4.27 -36.63 -9.50
CA GLU A 377 -4.38 -38.01 -10.02
C GLU A 377 -5.47 -38.13 -11.08
N GLN A 378 -6.67 -37.57 -10.81
CA GLN A 378 -7.78 -37.53 -11.78
C GLN A 378 -7.41 -36.79 -13.08
N GLN A 379 -6.50 -35.82 -12.99
CA GLN A 379 -6.03 -35.03 -14.13
C GLN A 379 -4.70 -35.54 -14.70
N GLN A 380 -4.23 -36.70 -14.25
CA GLN A 380 -2.95 -37.29 -14.65
C GLN A 380 -1.76 -36.32 -14.51
N ALA A 381 -1.78 -35.51 -13.46
CA ALA A 381 -0.79 -34.48 -13.18
C ALA A 381 0.02 -34.82 -11.92
N THR A 382 1.28 -34.37 -11.86
CA THR A 382 2.14 -34.56 -10.69
C THR A 382 2.02 -33.39 -9.73
N VAL A 383 1.79 -33.69 -8.44
CA VAL A 383 1.91 -32.69 -7.37
C VAL A 383 3.37 -32.41 -7.09
N ILE A 384 3.72 -31.12 -7.08
CA ILE A 384 5.04 -30.64 -6.71
C ILE A 384 4.94 -29.73 -5.49
N ASN A 385 6.02 -29.69 -4.69
CA ASN A 385 6.13 -28.78 -3.56
C ASN A 385 7.06 -27.61 -3.91
N GLU A 386 6.48 -26.53 -4.46
CA GLU A 386 7.17 -25.27 -4.74
C GLU A 386 6.61 -24.20 -3.81
N TRP A 387 6.98 -24.25 -2.53
CA TRP A 387 6.49 -23.34 -1.47
C TRP A 387 4.99 -23.46 -1.19
N GLY A 388 4.47 -24.67 -1.36
CA GLY A 388 3.05 -24.98 -1.39
C GLY A 388 2.85 -26.15 -2.35
N TRP A 389 1.93 -27.05 -1.99
CA TRP A 389 1.61 -28.18 -2.86
C TRP A 389 0.75 -27.67 -4.00
N ARG A 390 1.16 -27.97 -5.23
CA ARG A 390 0.48 -27.55 -6.44
C ARG A 390 0.63 -28.59 -7.53
N PHE A 391 -0.27 -28.57 -8.51
CA PHE A 391 -0.05 -29.23 -9.79
C PHE A 391 -0.46 -28.29 -10.93
N TYR A 392 0.20 -28.43 -12.07
CA TYR A 392 -0.08 -27.61 -13.25
C TYR A 392 -0.95 -28.40 -14.23
N ARG A 393 -2.02 -27.76 -14.72
CA ARG A 393 -2.70 -28.21 -15.94
C ARG A 393 -1.99 -27.67 -17.18
N HIS A 394 -1.56 -26.42 -17.10
CA HIS A 394 -0.75 -25.79 -18.13
C HIS A 394 0.37 -24.98 -17.47
N ARG A 395 1.62 -25.38 -17.71
CA ARG A 395 2.78 -24.67 -17.16
C ARG A 395 3.41 -23.80 -18.24
N LYS A 396 3.44 -22.49 -17.99
CA LYS A 396 4.12 -21.55 -18.89
C LYS A 396 5.60 -21.93 -19.03
N PRO A 397 6.14 -22.07 -20.26
CA PRO A 397 7.56 -22.24 -20.46
C PRO A 397 8.37 -21.11 -19.81
N LYS A 398 9.61 -21.40 -19.37
CA LYS A 398 10.51 -20.37 -18.80
C LYS A 398 10.72 -19.23 -19.80
N GLN A 399 10.92 -19.57 -21.08
CA GLN A 399 11.05 -18.65 -22.19
C GLN A 399 10.00 -18.99 -23.27
N PRO A 400 8.79 -18.40 -23.19
CA PRO A 400 7.78 -18.59 -24.22
C PRO A 400 8.27 -18.03 -25.56
N GLN A 401 8.09 -18.80 -26.64
CA GLN A 401 8.46 -18.39 -27.99
C GLN A 401 7.52 -17.29 -28.52
N CYS A 402 6.25 -17.32 -28.11
CA CYS A 402 5.24 -16.34 -28.45
C CYS A 402 4.47 -15.85 -27.21
N TYR A 403 3.80 -14.70 -27.38
CA TYR A 403 2.81 -14.18 -26.45
C TYR A 403 1.49 -13.95 -27.23
N PRO A 404 0.31 -14.11 -26.61
CA PRO A 404 0.09 -14.44 -25.20
C PRO A 404 0.56 -15.84 -24.80
N ALA A 405 0.99 -16.00 -23.56
CA ALA A 405 1.33 -17.29 -22.98
C ALA A 405 0.45 -17.53 -21.74
N ILE A 406 0.02 -18.77 -21.51
CA ILE A 406 -0.91 -19.07 -20.42
C ILE A 406 -0.26 -19.89 -19.30
N GLU A 407 -0.90 -19.90 -18.14
CA GLU A 407 -0.55 -20.75 -17.00
C GLU A 407 -1.84 -21.10 -16.25
N GLU A 408 -2.05 -22.38 -15.97
CA GLU A 408 -3.17 -22.91 -15.18
C GLU A 408 -2.66 -23.92 -14.16
N PHE A 409 -2.99 -23.71 -12.89
CA PHE A 409 -2.60 -24.61 -11.82
C PHE A 409 -3.59 -24.57 -10.66
N TYR A 410 -3.53 -25.61 -9.85
CA TYR A 410 -4.20 -25.67 -8.55
C TYR A 410 -3.14 -25.66 -7.45
N VAL A 411 -3.40 -24.96 -6.35
CA VAL A 411 -2.47 -24.87 -5.22
C VAL A 411 -3.23 -24.92 -3.90
N ALA A 412 -2.71 -25.70 -2.95
CA ALA A 412 -3.16 -25.69 -1.56
C ALA A 412 -2.36 -24.64 -0.77
N ALA A 413 -3.07 -23.71 -0.12
CA ALA A 413 -2.49 -22.64 0.69
C ALA A 413 -3.42 -22.26 1.86
N PRO A 414 -2.92 -21.57 2.90
CA PRO A 414 -3.80 -20.97 3.90
C PRO A 414 -4.87 -20.08 3.26
N ARG A 415 -6.09 -20.10 3.82
CA ARG A 415 -7.26 -19.41 3.27
C ARG A 415 -7.23 -17.90 3.53
N PHE A 416 -6.28 -17.21 2.90
CA PHE A 416 -6.16 -15.75 2.95
C PHE A 416 -6.63 -15.08 1.66
N ALA A 417 -6.21 -15.62 0.51
CA ALA A 417 -6.47 -14.98 -0.77
C ALA A 417 -7.95 -15.05 -1.12
N GLN A 418 -8.48 -13.96 -1.65
CA GLN A 418 -9.83 -13.89 -2.17
C GLN A 418 -9.88 -14.28 -3.66
N ALA A 419 -11.06 -14.70 -4.10
CA ALA A 419 -11.34 -14.81 -5.52
C ALA A 419 -11.13 -13.44 -6.19
N LYS A 420 -10.49 -13.43 -7.36
CA LYS A 420 -10.19 -12.18 -8.06
C LYS A 420 -10.09 -12.35 -9.55
N CYS A 421 -10.71 -11.42 -10.26
CA CYS A 421 -10.55 -11.19 -11.68
C CYS A 421 -10.94 -9.75 -11.98
N ARG A 422 -10.11 -9.01 -12.72
CA ARG A 422 -10.37 -7.59 -12.99
C ARG A 422 -11.57 -7.38 -13.92
N ASN A 423 -11.72 -8.24 -14.91
CA ASN A 423 -12.84 -8.27 -15.85
C ASN A 423 -13.03 -9.72 -16.29
N TRP A 424 -14.02 -10.38 -15.68
CA TRP A 424 -14.29 -11.80 -15.91
C TRP A 424 -14.63 -12.10 -17.37
N GLN A 425 -15.60 -11.39 -17.93
CA GLN A 425 -16.09 -11.63 -19.30
C GLN A 425 -14.95 -11.55 -20.32
N ARG A 426 -14.13 -10.50 -20.25
CA ARG A 426 -12.98 -10.35 -21.13
C ARG A 426 -11.93 -11.44 -20.91
N PHE A 427 -11.65 -11.76 -19.65
CA PHE A 427 -10.66 -12.77 -19.30
C PHE A 427 -11.08 -14.15 -19.84
N GLU A 428 -12.34 -14.53 -19.65
CA GLU A 428 -12.90 -15.81 -20.08
C GLU A 428 -12.92 -15.94 -21.60
N GLN A 429 -13.36 -14.90 -22.31
CA GLN A 429 -13.31 -14.86 -23.78
C GLN A 429 -11.89 -15.10 -24.31
N GLU A 430 -10.91 -14.38 -23.77
CA GLU A 430 -9.52 -14.51 -24.20
C GLU A 430 -8.92 -15.86 -23.79
N TRP A 431 -9.25 -16.36 -22.60
CA TRP A 431 -8.82 -17.67 -22.14
C TRP A 431 -9.30 -18.77 -23.09
N ASN A 432 -10.59 -18.76 -23.43
CA ASN A 432 -11.22 -19.74 -24.33
C ASN A 432 -10.61 -19.71 -25.74
N GLN A 433 -10.30 -18.52 -26.26
CA GLN A 433 -9.58 -18.37 -27.53
C GLN A 433 -8.19 -19.00 -27.49
N LEU A 434 -7.46 -18.84 -26.39
CA LEU A 434 -6.10 -19.35 -26.23
C LEU A 434 -6.04 -20.86 -25.93
N THR A 435 -7.06 -21.43 -25.28
CA THR A 435 -7.13 -22.86 -24.95
C THR A 435 -7.91 -23.69 -25.97
N GLY A 436 -8.57 -23.05 -26.94
CA GLY A 436 -9.45 -23.75 -27.90
C GLY A 436 -10.72 -24.32 -27.26
N THR A 437 -11.07 -23.85 -26.06
CA THR A 437 -12.28 -24.29 -25.36
C THR A 437 -13.45 -23.43 -25.83
N SER A 438 -14.35 -23.96 -26.65
CA SER A 438 -15.55 -23.21 -27.08
C SER A 438 -16.36 -22.75 -25.87
N ALA A 439 -16.94 -21.55 -25.94
CA ALA A 439 -17.75 -20.93 -24.89
C ALA A 439 -19.13 -21.61 -24.73
N THR A 440 -19.16 -22.93 -24.63
CA THR A 440 -20.36 -23.72 -24.37
C THR A 440 -20.36 -24.19 -22.91
N GLY A 441 -21.12 -23.46 -22.10
CA GLY A 441 -21.76 -24.02 -20.91
C GLY A 441 -21.20 -23.53 -19.57
N ASN A 442 -21.91 -22.60 -18.92
CA ASN A 442 -22.48 -22.72 -17.57
C ASN A 442 -21.73 -23.49 -16.45
N HIS A 443 -20.41 -23.64 -16.49
CA HIS A 443 -19.65 -24.35 -15.45
C HIS A 443 -19.52 -23.57 -14.14
N ALA A 444 -19.87 -22.27 -14.13
CA ALA A 444 -19.95 -21.49 -12.90
C ALA A 444 -21.24 -21.77 -12.08
N ARG A 445 -22.31 -22.29 -12.69
CA ARG A 445 -23.53 -22.73 -11.96
C ARG A 445 -23.47 -24.21 -11.58
N LEU A 446 -22.88 -25.06 -12.41
CA LEU A 446 -22.86 -26.52 -12.19
C LEU A 446 -21.95 -27.02 -11.06
N ILE A 447 -21.06 -26.20 -10.49
CA ILE A 447 -20.21 -26.58 -9.36
C ILE A 447 -20.81 -26.14 -8.01
N VAL A 448 -21.67 -25.11 -7.99
CA VAL A 448 -22.39 -24.70 -6.77
C VAL A 448 -23.50 -25.72 -6.45
N ASP A 449 -24.21 -26.23 -7.46
CA ASP A 449 -25.29 -27.20 -7.23
C ASP A 449 -24.79 -28.62 -6.93
N ARG A 450 -23.64 -29.05 -7.48
CA ARG A 450 -23.05 -30.38 -7.20
C ARG A 450 -22.35 -30.48 -5.84
N ALA A 451 -21.90 -29.36 -5.28
CA ALA A 451 -21.35 -29.34 -3.92
C ALA A 451 -22.47 -29.43 -2.86
N LEU A 452 -23.68 -28.95 -3.17
CA LEU A 452 -24.85 -29.08 -2.30
C LEU A 452 -25.48 -30.47 -2.40
N SER A 453 -25.52 -31.10 -3.58
CA SER A 453 -26.10 -32.45 -3.72
C SER A 453 -25.27 -33.58 -3.10
N LEU A 454 -23.99 -33.34 -2.79
CA LEU A 454 -23.12 -34.32 -2.13
C LEU A 454 -23.10 -34.17 -0.59
N LEU A 455 -23.78 -33.16 -0.04
CA LEU A 455 -23.95 -32.98 1.41
C LEU A 455 -25.33 -33.46 1.90
N ASP A 456 -26.30 -33.67 1.00
CA ASP A 456 -27.64 -34.19 1.33
C ASP A 456 -27.75 -35.73 1.27
N GLN A 457 -26.70 -36.45 0.84
CA GLN A 457 -26.73 -37.92 0.73
C GLN A 457 -26.11 -38.69 1.90
N ASP A 458 -25.58 -37.98 2.92
CA ASP A 458 -25.08 -38.58 4.17
C ASP A 458 -26.00 -38.32 5.39
N SER A 459 -27.24 -37.90 5.15
CA SER A 459 -28.24 -37.62 6.19
C SER A 459 -29.57 -38.40 6.05
N THR A 460 -29.50 -39.65 5.58
CA THR A 460 -30.58 -40.65 5.76
C THR A 460 -30.02 -42.00 6.14
#